data_AF-A0A836W443-F1
#
_entry.id   AF-A0A836W443-F1
#
_cell.length_a   1.000
_cell.length_b   1.000
_cell.length_c   1.000
_cell.angle_alpha   90.00
_cell.angle_beta   90.00
_cell.angle_gamma   90.00
#
_symmetry.space_group_name_H-M   'P 1'
#
loop_
_entity.id
_entity.type
_entity.pdbx_description
1 polymer ?
#
loop_
_entity_poly.entity_id
_entity_poly.type
_entity_poly.pdbx_seq_one_letter_code
_entity_poly.pdbx_strand_id
1 'polypeptide(L)'
;MNRLILKSLFLIIVCVSFSAAQSPADLKQAMEKLHRRIRTVEQLAVRYQNEKAMELVKLAEKSYQEAVSFLQQGKYNLAKIAYYRSLRQVEFAARIVLYKPAARASQRLNELMRRAEQAVNLSDNEDARYMLSKARAFQMKAEQAFKREKYIESQQYYRVSTYFARKALNMVSVNQRVSPSTDFEQYYQNLTNLYKNMPKGEGSKEYKILLQKARDFMKKARGFYEENDTKQAFMYLQISERMLHRALDLSQDTALGRKVNLRENLNSLRRYLDGIEHALLDNGNKNAERLLEKANQYLNSAQRDFEKGDYQAAQKKTMLIQRMAAKALRYTMDTQLPPETRLKERYAEAKRLLQLRQQQIKDDDTNASGYLLQQADILLEEAKTAYDKGKGGEAYKKIQMALRFINQSKFLAEVHKRYQKDELRKHYERLAGTLTSLEEHENQKLKSVLPVLRRLLEKAKANIDSGNLAVAVQFLTIIENQIDFILKDAIK
;
A
#
# COMPACT_ATOMS: atom_id res chain seq x y z
N MET A 1 7.99 16.11 56.41
CA MET A 1 7.13 15.38 55.43
C MET A 1 7.52 15.58 53.96
N ASN A 2 7.90 16.78 53.50
CA ASN A 2 8.03 17.09 52.05
C ASN A 2 9.01 16.22 51.23
N ARG A 3 10.00 15.56 51.84
CA ARG A 3 10.91 14.62 51.13
C ARG A 3 10.32 13.22 50.87
N LEU A 4 9.21 12.85 51.51
CA LEU A 4 8.48 11.60 51.24
C LEU A 4 7.49 11.76 50.09
N ILE A 5 6.75 12.88 50.06
CA ILE A 5 5.78 13.21 49.01
C ILE A 5 6.46 13.35 47.64
N LEU A 6 7.68 13.90 47.59
CA LEU A 6 8.44 14.02 46.34
C LEU A 6 8.92 12.66 45.78
N LYS A 7 9.16 11.67 46.66
CA LYS A 7 9.54 10.31 46.25
C LYS A 7 8.34 9.47 45.79
N SER A 8 7.15 9.68 46.36
CA SER A 8 5.93 9.03 45.86
C SER A 8 5.43 9.63 44.54
N LEU A 9 5.54 10.95 44.32
CA LEU A 9 5.21 11.55 43.01
C LEU A 9 6.10 11.02 41.87
N PHE A 10 7.40 10.82 42.12
CA PHE A 10 8.34 10.29 41.12
C PHE A 10 8.08 8.82 40.77
N LEU A 11 7.38 8.08 41.63
CA LEU A 11 6.99 6.68 41.38
C LEU A 11 5.75 6.56 40.47
N ILE A 12 4.84 7.53 40.53
CA ILE A 12 3.54 7.48 39.83
C ILE A 12 3.66 7.92 38.35
N ILE A 13 4.54 8.88 38.05
CA ILE A 13 4.75 9.38 36.67
C ILE A 13 5.36 8.31 35.75
N VAL A 14 5.97 7.25 36.29
CA VAL A 14 6.52 6.13 35.51
C VAL A 14 5.43 5.23 34.91
N CYS A 15 4.18 5.28 35.39
CA CYS A 15 3.14 4.31 34.99
C CYS A 15 2.36 4.66 33.70
N VAL A 16 2.45 5.89 33.17
CA VAL A 16 1.48 6.41 32.16
C VAL A 16 2.00 6.34 30.71
N SER A 17 2.89 5.40 30.37
CA SER A 17 3.32 5.15 28.98
C SER A 17 3.62 3.68 28.66
N PHE A 18 3.08 2.76 29.45
CA PHE A 18 3.24 1.32 29.25
C PHE A 18 1.94 0.68 28.73
N SER A 19 1.84 0.53 27.40
CA SER A 19 0.95 -0.45 26.77
C SER A 19 1.46 -1.85 27.11
N ALA A 20 1.19 -2.27 28.34
CA ALA A 20 1.72 -3.50 28.91
C ALA A 20 0.97 -4.72 28.37
N ALA A 21 1.72 -5.80 28.11
CA ALA A 21 1.17 -7.15 28.04
C ALA A 21 0.23 -7.39 29.23
N GLN A 22 -1.04 -7.68 28.93
CA GLN A 22 -2.07 -7.98 29.94
C GLN A 22 -2.20 -9.48 30.16
N SER A 23 -1.88 -10.31 29.15
CA SER A 23 -1.86 -11.76 29.25
C SER A 23 -0.44 -12.37 29.29
N PRO A 24 -0.29 -13.63 29.74
CA PRO A 24 0.92 -14.43 29.56
C PRO A 24 1.34 -14.63 28.11
N ALA A 25 0.38 -14.69 27.17
CA ALA A 25 0.64 -14.82 25.74
C ALA A 25 1.28 -13.55 25.16
N ASP A 26 0.77 -12.37 25.54
CA ASP A 26 1.34 -11.08 25.13
C ASP A 26 2.78 -10.93 25.64
N LEU A 27 3.07 -11.39 26.87
CA LEU A 27 4.41 -11.31 27.43
C LEU A 27 5.39 -12.21 26.67
N LYS A 28 5.00 -13.44 26.29
CA LYS A 28 5.83 -14.30 25.42
C LYS A 28 6.19 -13.59 24.10
N GLN A 29 5.21 -13.00 23.42
CA GLN A 29 5.45 -12.27 22.17
C GLN A 29 6.30 -11.00 22.38
N ALA A 30 6.12 -10.31 23.51
CA ALA A 30 6.93 -9.15 23.87
C ALA A 30 8.39 -9.53 24.18
N MET A 31 8.61 -10.70 24.80
CA MET A 31 9.93 -11.27 25.08
C MET A 31 10.68 -11.64 23.80
N GLU A 32 10.03 -12.29 22.83
CA GLU A 32 10.68 -12.54 21.53
C GLU A 32 11.16 -11.25 20.83
N LYS A 33 10.31 -10.19 20.86
CA LYS A 33 10.67 -8.88 20.30
C LYS A 33 11.86 -8.27 21.03
N LEU A 34 11.91 -8.42 22.37
CA LEU A 34 13.01 -7.95 23.20
C LEU A 34 14.32 -8.71 22.90
N HIS A 35 14.32 -10.03 22.79
CA HIS A 35 15.53 -10.79 22.47
C HIS A 35 16.12 -10.40 21.11
N ARG A 36 15.28 -10.26 20.08
CA ARG A 36 15.72 -9.74 18.75
C ARG A 36 16.33 -8.35 18.86
N ARG A 37 15.81 -7.50 19.76
CA ARG A 37 16.34 -6.14 20.01
C ARG A 37 17.67 -6.17 20.76
N ILE A 38 17.84 -7.06 21.74
CA ILE A 38 19.13 -7.31 22.43
C ILE A 38 20.19 -7.71 21.41
N ARG A 39 19.94 -8.74 20.59
CA ARG A 39 20.85 -9.18 19.52
C ARG A 39 21.18 -8.07 18.51
N THR A 40 20.20 -7.23 18.16
CA THR A 40 20.44 -6.08 17.27
C THR A 40 21.39 -5.07 17.91
N VAL A 41 21.22 -4.75 19.20
CA VAL A 41 22.05 -3.78 19.91
C VAL A 41 23.43 -4.34 20.25
N GLU A 42 23.54 -5.65 20.53
CA GLU A 42 24.79 -6.39 20.64
C GLU A 42 25.64 -6.24 19.38
N GLN A 43 25.09 -6.58 18.20
CA GLN A 43 25.78 -6.43 16.92
C GLN A 43 26.21 -4.98 16.64
N LEU A 44 25.40 -4.00 17.03
CA LEU A 44 25.75 -2.59 16.91
C LEU A 44 26.88 -2.19 17.87
N ALA A 45 26.83 -2.64 19.14
CA ALA A 45 27.83 -2.34 20.15
C ALA A 45 29.21 -2.94 19.78
N VAL A 46 29.24 -4.17 19.26
CA VAL A 46 30.45 -4.78 18.66
C VAL A 46 30.95 -3.95 17.48
N ARG A 47 30.07 -3.65 16.50
CA ARG A 47 30.44 -2.91 15.28
C ARG A 47 31.00 -1.53 15.55
N TYR A 48 30.54 -0.85 16.59
CA TYR A 48 31.00 0.49 16.97
C TYR A 48 31.99 0.47 18.16
N GLN A 49 32.51 -0.71 18.54
CA GLN A 49 33.51 -0.90 19.60
C GLN A 49 33.14 -0.16 20.90
N ASN A 50 31.89 -0.31 21.34
CA ASN A 50 31.34 0.42 22.47
C ASN A 50 31.21 -0.48 23.71
N GLU A 51 32.27 -0.53 24.51
CA GLU A 51 32.39 -1.41 25.69
C GLU A 51 31.25 -1.19 26.70
N LYS A 52 30.98 0.07 27.07
CA LYS A 52 29.89 0.44 27.99
C LYS A 52 28.51 -0.04 27.51
N ALA A 53 28.29 -0.07 26.20
CA ALA A 53 27.06 -0.64 25.65
C ALA A 53 27.07 -2.17 25.63
N MET A 54 28.22 -2.82 25.42
CA MET A 54 28.36 -4.28 25.57
C MET A 54 28.09 -4.74 27.00
N GLU A 55 28.51 -3.99 28.02
CA GLU A 55 28.16 -4.26 29.42
C GLU A 55 26.65 -4.18 29.65
N LEU A 56 26.00 -3.12 29.17
CA LEU A 56 24.55 -2.96 29.26
C LEU A 56 23.77 -4.03 28.49
N VAL A 57 24.30 -4.51 27.36
CA VAL A 57 23.76 -5.65 26.61
C VAL A 57 23.88 -6.95 27.41
N LYS A 58 25.03 -7.22 28.04
CA LYS A 58 25.21 -8.39 28.94
C LYS A 58 24.23 -8.36 30.11
N LEU A 59 24.02 -7.19 30.72
CA LEU A 59 23.02 -6.99 31.79
C LEU A 59 21.58 -7.17 31.29
N ALA A 60 21.27 -6.68 30.08
CA ALA A 60 19.97 -6.86 29.44
C ALA A 60 19.68 -8.34 29.14
N GLU A 61 20.66 -9.08 28.62
CA GLU A 61 20.52 -10.52 28.37
C GLU A 61 20.35 -11.30 29.68
N LYS A 62 21.12 -11.01 30.73
CA LYS A 62 20.91 -11.60 32.07
C LYS A 62 19.47 -11.37 32.57
N SER A 63 19.00 -10.12 32.51
CA SER A 63 17.63 -9.76 32.93
C SER A 63 16.55 -10.38 32.03
N TYR A 64 16.87 -10.67 30.76
CA TYR A 64 15.98 -11.40 29.84
C TYR A 64 15.89 -12.88 30.24
N GLN A 65 17.01 -13.54 30.55
CA GLN A 65 17.03 -14.93 31.01
C GLN A 65 16.32 -15.09 32.38
N GLU A 66 16.49 -14.13 33.30
CA GLU A 66 15.69 -14.03 34.54
C GLU A 66 14.18 -14.01 34.22
N ALA A 67 13.76 -13.19 33.24
CA ALA A 67 12.37 -13.12 32.82
C ALA A 67 11.84 -14.43 32.21
N VAL A 68 12.67 -15.16 31.43
CA VAL A 68 12.31 -16.47 30.85
C VAL A 68 12.08 -17.47 31.97
N SER A 69 13.01 -17.54 32.92
CA SER A 69 12.93 -18.47 34.05
C SER A 69 11.69 -18.21 34.92
N PHE A 70 11.42 -16.94 35.28
CA PHE A 70 10.20 -16.61 36.03
C PHE A 70 8.92 -16.94 35.26
N LEU A 71 8.90 -16.78 33.93
CA LEU A 71 7.73 -17.11 33.11
C LEU A 71 7.49 -18.63 33.03
N GLN A 72 8.56 -19.43 32.94
CA GLN A 72 8.50 -20.89 33.01
C GLN A 72 8.02 -21.38 34.38
N GLN A 73 8.40 -20.70 35.47
CA GLN A 73 7.94 -20.98 36.83
C GLN A 73 6.54 -20.44 37.16
N GLY A 74 5.80 -19.89 36.19
CA GLY A 74 4.48 -19.27 36.40
C GLY A 74 4.48 -17.95 37.18
N LYS A 75 5.65 -17.42 37.55
CA LYS A 75 5.84 -16.19 38.36
C LYS A 75 5.71 -14.93 37.50
N TYR A 76 4.51 -14.72 36.92
CA TYR A 76 4.25 -13.70 35.89
C TYR A 76 4.69 -12.28 36.27
N ASN A 77 4.43 -11.84 37.50
CA ASN A 77 4.82 -10.49 37.95
C ASN A 77 6.35 -10.30 38.00
N LEU A 78 7.10 -11.32 38.42
CA LEU A 78 8.57 -11.28 38.42
C LEU A 78 9.12 -11.33 36.99
N ALA A 79 8.51 -12.14 36.11
CA ALA A 79 8.84 -12.16 34.69
C ALA A 79 8.66 -10.77 34.04
N LYS A 80 7.54 -10.09 34.34
CA LYS A 80 7.23 -8.74 33.87
C LYS A 80 8.23 -7.69 34.40
N ILE A 81 8.65 -7.77 35.67
CA ILE A 81 9.67 -6.89 36.24
C ILE A 81 11.03 -7.09 35.57
N ALA A 82 11.48 -8.35 35.43
CA ALA A 82 12.75 -8.68 34.78
C ALA A 82 12.75 -8.29 33.28
N TYR A 83 11.63 -8.48 32.58
CA TYR A 83 11.39 -8.00 31.22
C TYR A 83 11.60 -6.49 31.09
N TYR A 84 10.98 -5.68 31.97
CA TYR A 84 11.15 -4.22 31.91
C TYR A 84 12.55 -3.76 32.29
N ARG A 85 13.23 -4.46 33.21
CA ARG A 85 14.65 -4.21 33.53
C ARG A 85 15.53 -4.42 32.30
N SER A 86 15.36 -5.57 31.63
CA SER A 86 16.06 -5.90 30.38
C SER A 86 15.78 -4.88 29.27
N LEU A 87 14.51 -4.51 29.07
CA LEU A 87 14.09 -3.50 28.10
C LEU A 87 14.78 -2.15 28.36
N ARG A 88 14.79 -1.66 29.61
CA ARG A 88 15.45 -0.40 29.97
C ARG A 88 16.96 -0.46 29.70
N GLN A 89 17.62 -1.58 29.99
CA GLN A 89 19.06 -1.76 29.76
C GLN A 89 19.40 -1.78 28.27
N VAL A 90 18.66 -2.52 27.45
CA VAL A 90 18.91 -2.55 25.98
C VAL A 90 18.59 -1.22 25.31
N GLU A 91 17.59 -0.46 25.81
CA GLU A 91 17.30 0.88 25.29
C GLU A 91 18.38 1.90 25.65
N PHE A 92 18.97 1.80 26.85
CA PHE A 92 20.10 2.64 27.24
C PHE A 92 21.38 2.27 26.47
N ALA A 93 21.65 0.98 26.25
CA ALA A 93 22.71 0.52 25.35
C ALA A 93 22.51 1.07 23.92
N ALA A 94 21.30 0.94 23.37
CA ALA A 94 20.97 1.45 22.03
C ALA A 94 21.22 2.96 21.91
N ARG A 95 20.85 3.74 22.94
CA ARG A 95 21.13 5.19 23.03
C ARG A 95 22.62 5.48 22.95
N ILE A 96 23.43 4.83 23.78
CA ILE A 96 24.88 5.05 23.85
C ILE A 96 25.56 4.71 22.51
N VAL A 97 25.18 3.59 21.88
CA VAL A 97 25.76 3.16 20.60
C VAL A 97 25.34 4.05 19.44
N LEU A 98 24.06 4.42 19.37
CA LEU A 98 23.49 5.04 18.17
C LEU A 98 23.53 6.57 18.17
N TYR A 99 23.77 7.23 19.31
CA TYR A 99 23.87 8.70 19.38
C TYR A 99 24.89 9.27 18.38
N LYS A 100 26.18 8.90 18.49
CA LYS A 100 27.24 9.41 17.59
C LYS A 100 26.97 9.06 16.12
N PRO A 101 26.60 7.82 15.73
CA PRO A 101 26.24 7.49 14.35
C PRO A 101 25.01 8.25 13.82
N ALA A 102 23.98 8.47 14.63
CA ALA A 102 22.79 9.22 14.21
C ALA A 102 23.06 10.73 14.07
N ALA A 103 23.90 11.32 14.93
CA ALA A 103 24.36 12.71 14.78
C ALA A 103 25.19 12.89 13.49
N ARG A 104 26.11 11.96 13.20
CA ARG A 104 26.87 11.94 11.93
C ARG A 104 25.97 11.75 10.70
N ALA A 105 24.89 10.96 10.82
CA ALA A 105 23.91 10.78 9.75
C ALA A 105 23.11 12.06 9.49
N SER A 106 22.72 12.79 10.54
CA SER A 106 22.10 14.12 10.45
C SER A 106 23.00 15.11 9.70
N GLN A 107 24.27 15.25 10.12
CA GLN A 107 25.22 16.16 9.47
C GLN A 107 25.40 15.85 7.97
N ARG A 108 25.61 14.58 7.61
CA ARG A 108 25.74 14.14 6.21
C ARG A 108 24.47 14.36 5.40
N LEU A 109 23.30 14.17 6.02
CA LEU A 109 22.03 14.46 5.36
C LEU A 109 21.86 15.96 5.14
N ASN A 110 22.15 16.81 6.12
CA ASN A 110 22.02 18.26 5.99
C ASN A 110 22.89 18.80 4.84
N GLU A 111 24.11 18.28 4.70
CA GLU A 111 24.98 18.64 3.57
C GLU A 111 24.40 18.18 2.22
N LEU A 112 23.94 16.93 2.14
CA LEU A 112 23.30 16.39 0.94
C LEU A 112 22.01 17.14 0.57
N MET A 113 21.20 17.50 1.57
CA MET A 113 20.00 18.32 1.41
C MET A 113 20.38 19.68 0.83
N ARG A 114 21.34 20.40 1.41
CA ARG A 114 21.80 21.69 0.88
C ARG A 114 22.23 21.59 -0.59
N ARG A 115 22.99 20.56 -0.96
CA ARG A 115 23.41 20.32 -2.36
C ARG A 115 22.21 20.03 -3.27
N ALA A 116 21.26 19.22 -2.81
CA ALA A 116 20.05 18.88 -3.56
C ALA A 116 19.13 20.10 -3.71
N GLU A 117 18.96 20.92 -2.66
CA GLU A 117 18.18 22.16 -2.71
C GLU A 117 18.76 23.16 -3.71
N GLN A 118 20.09 23.36 -3.70
CA GLN A 118 20.77 24.21 -4.68
C GLN A 118 20.55 23.73 -6.11
N ALA A 119 20.79 22.43 -6.39
CA ALA A 119 20.66 21.89 -7.74
C ALA A 119 19.20 21.85 -8.24
N VAL A 120 18.24 21.57 -7.35
CA VAL A 120 16.82 21.44 -7.70
C VAL A 120 16.14 22.80 -7.87
N ASN A 121 16.49 23.80 -7.03
CA ASN A 121 15.95 25.15 -7.16
C ASN A 121 16.39 25.85 -8.46
N LEU A 122 17.55 25.46 -9.01
CA LEU A 122 18.06 25.92 -10.31
C LEU A 122 17.51 25.11 -11.50
N SER A 123 16.53 24.23 -11.26
CA SER A 123 15.93 23.37 -12.30
C SER A 123 14.42 23.52 -12.33
N ASP A 124 13.83 23.34 -13.51
CA ASP A 124 12.37 23.19 -13.67
C ASP A 124 11.89 21.74 -13.49
N ASN A 125 12.71 20.87 -12.88
CA ASN A 125 12.36 19.47 -12.70
C ASN A 125 11.43 19.26 -11.49
N GLU A 126 10.12 19.24 -11.77
CA GLU A 126 9.07 18.94 -10.79
C GLU A 126 9.20 17.56 -10.09
N ASP A 127 9.75 16.53 -10.75
CA ASP A 127 10.03 15.25 -10.06
C ASP A 127 11.14 15.41 -9.02
N ALA A 128 12.16 16.21 -9.33
CA ALA A 128 13.24 16.48 -8.40
C ALA A 128 12.77 17.34 -7.21
N ARG A 129 11.92 18.36 -7.46
CA ARG A 129 11.22 19.11 -6.41
C ARG A 129 10.40 18.19 -5.50
N TYR A 130 9.68 17.22 -6.06
CA TYR A 130 8.92 16.22 -5.30
C TYR A 130 9.81 15.32 -4.43
N MET A 131 10.88 14.75 -5.00
CA MET A 131 11.80 13.90 -4.23
C MET A 131 12.45 14.69 -3.09
N LEU A 132 12.80 15.96 -3.32
CA LEU A 132 13.34 16.85 -2.30
C LEU A 132 12.32 17.17 -1.19
N SER A 133 11.05 17.41 -1.55
CA SER A 133 9.90 17.56 -0.63
C SER A 133 9.77 16.33 0.29
N LYS A 134 9.82 15.11 -0.28
CA LYS A 134 9.84 13.86 0.51
C LYS A 134 11.05 13.76 1.42
N ALA A 135 12.23 14.17 0.97
CA ALA A 135 13.43 14.18 1.79
C ALA A 135 13.26 15.07 3.03
N ARG A 136 12.84 16.33 2.86
CA ARG A 136 12.54 17.25 3.98
C ARG A 136 11.55 16.65 4.98
N ALA A 137 10.46 16.04 4.51
CA ALA A 137 9.46 15.41 5.38
C ALA A 137 10.04 14.26 6.23
N PHE A 138 10.95 13.46 5.68
CA PHE A 138 11.63 12.39 6.43
C PHE A 138 12.76 12.92 7.32
N GLN A 139 13.46 13.97 6.93
CA GLN A 139 14.44 14.67 7.77
C GLN A 139 13.77 15.19 9.06
N MET A 140 12.65 15.90 8.95
CA MET A 140 11.90 16.40 10.11
C MET A 140 11.47 15.27 11.05
N LYS A 141 11.00 14.14 10.51
CA LYS A 141 10.67 12.94 11.32
C LYS A 141 11.93 12.36 11.99
N ALA A 142 13.05 12.31 11.28
CA ALA A 142 14.32 11.81 11.81
C ALA A 142 14.85 12.68 12.96
N GLU A 143 14.76 13.99 12.84
CA GLU A 143 15.14 14.97 13.87
C GLU A 143 14.19 14.93 15.07
N GLN A 144 12.88 14.80 14.85
CA GLN A 144 11.90 14.66 15.94
C GLN A 144 12.12 13.35 16.71
N ALA A 145 12.41 12.24 16.01
CA ALA A 145 12.79 10.98 16.63
C ALA A 145 14.13 11.08 17.38
N PHE A 146 15.11 11.82 16.84
CA PHE A 146 16.40 12.07 17.48
C PHE A 146 16.23 12.86 18.80
N LYS A 147 15.48 13.97 18.77
CA LYS A 147 15.15 14.81 19.94
C LYS A 147 14.38 14.03 21.02
N ARG A 148 13.59 13.03 20.62
CA ARG A 148 12.89 12.08 21.51
C ARG A 148 13.73 10.87 21.91
N GLU A 149 15.04 10.89 21.64
CA GLU A 149 16.00 9.84 21.96
C GLU A 149 15.70 8.46 21.33
N LYS A 150 14.89 8.43 20.27
CA LYS A 150 14.51 7.24 19.50
C LYS A 150 15.50 6.99 18.35
N TYR A 151 16.77 6.77 18.68
CA TYR A 151 17.86 6.73 17.70
C TYR A 151 17.72 5.67 16.59
N ILE A 152 17.09 4.52 16.86
CA ILE A 152 16.81 3.49 15.85
C ILE A 152 15.82 4.02 14.79
N GLU A 153 14.71 4.61 15.24
CA GLU A 153 13.66 5.18 14.39
C GLU A 153 14.23 6.38 13.59
N SER A 154 15.00 7.23 14.27
CA SER A 154 15.73 8.36 13.67
C SER A 154 16.65 7.91 12.53
N GLN A 155 17.46 6.85 12.72
CA GLN A 155 18.31 6.32 11.64
C GLN A 155 17.52 5.77 10.46
N GLN A 156 16.35 5.15 10.67
CA GLN A 156 15.51 4.67 9.59
C GLN A 156 15.01 5.85 8.74
N TYR A 157 14.49 6.90 9.37
CA TYR A 157 14.06 8.11 8.66
C TYR A 157 15.23 8.85 7.98
N TYR A 158 16.42 8.95 8.60
CA TYR A 158 17.59 9.54 7.94
C TYR A 158 17.99 8.78 6.66
N ARG A 159 17.89 7.45 6.64
CA ARG A 159 18.16 6.64 5.44
C ARG A 159 17.12 6.87 4.34
N VAL A 160 15.84 6.91 4.69
CA VAL A 160 14.76 7.20 3.73
C VAL A 160 14.90 8.61 3.15
N SER A 161 15.20 9.60 4.00
CA SER A 161 15.50 10.97 3.57
C SER A 161 16.72 11.03 2.64
N THR A 162 17.79 10.31 2.96
CA THR A 162 19.02 10.24 2.16
C THR A 162 18.74 9.66 0.75
N TYR A 163 17.91 8.61 0.65
CA TYR A 163 17.48 8.06 -0.63
C TYR A 163 16.77 9.12 -1.49
N PHE A 164 15.79 9.82 -0.90
CA PHE A 164 15.04 10.85 -1.61
C PHE A 164 15.90 12.05 -2.02
N ALA A 165 16.79 12.52 -1.15
CA ALA A 165 17.69 13.64 -1.44
C ALA A 165 18.70 13.31 -2.56
N ARG A 166 19.28 12.08 -2.56
CA ARG A 166 20.12 11.60 -3.66
C ARG A 166 19.33 11.52 -4.96
N LYS A 167 18.12 10.99 -4.91
CA LYS A 167 17.27 10.85 -6.09
C LYS A 167 16.89 12.21 -6.70
N ALA A 168 16.55 13.18 -5.85
CA ALA A 168 16.32 14.56 -6.26
C ALA A 168 17.55 15.14 -6.98
N LEU A 169 18.74 15.00 -6.38
CA LEU A 169 20.00 15.50 -6.94
C LEU A 169 20.35 14.82 -8.29
N ASN A 170 20.20 13.50 -8.38
CA ASN A 170 20.44 12.75 -9.61
C ASN A 170 19.49 13.13 -10.77
N MET A 171 18.29 13.64 -10.45
CA MET A 171 17.30 14.09 -11.46
C MET A 171 17.65 15.45 -12.09
N VAL A 172 18.62 16.18 -11.55
CA VAL A 172 18.97 17.56 -11.97
C VAL A 172 20.45 17.76 -12.29
N SER A 173 21.31 16.78 -11.97
CA SER A 173 22.73 16.81 -12.31
C SER A 173 22.98 16.64 -13.82
N VAL A 174 23.04 17.76 -14.53
CA VAL A 174 23.08 17.89 -16.00
C VAL A 174 24.17 17.03 -16.69
N ASN A 175 25.33 16.84 -16.05
CA ASN A 175 26.47 16.12 -16.64
C ASN A 175 26.47 14.59 -16.40
N GLN A 176 25.41 14.05 -15.80
CA GLN A 176 25.19 12.61 -15.77
C GLN A 176 23.78 12.29 -16.28
N ARG A 177 23.66 12.16 -17.61
CA ARG A 177 22.80 11.14 -18.22
C ARG A 177 23.34 9.72 -17.92
N VAL A 178 23.60 9.43 -16.65
CA VAL A 178 23.45 8.07 -16.13
C VAL A 178 21.95 7.84 -16.21
N SER A 179 21.52 7.33 -17.36
CA SER A 179 20.15 6.91 -17.55
C SER A 179 19.79 6.00 -16.37
N PRO A 180 18.58 6.09 -15.80
CA PRO A 180 18.13 5.10 -14.81
C PRO A 180 18.20 3.64 -15.31
N SER A 181 18.51 3.43 -16.60
CA SER A 181 18.74 2.15 -17.27
C SER A 181 20.20 1.66 -17.36
N THR A 182 21.24 2.35 -16.86
CA THR A 182 22.65 1.89 -17.05
C THR A 182 23.21 1.03 -15.91
N ASP A 183 22.64 1.04 -14.71
CA ASP A 183 23.05 0.13 -13.63
C ASP A 183 21.82 -0.45 -12.89
N PHE A 184 21.44 -1.66 -13.32
CA PHE A 184 20.34 -2.41 -12.73
C PHE A 184 20.62 -2.76 -11.26
N GLU A 185 21.85 -3.13 -10.93
CA GLU A 185 22.23 -3.54 -9.58
C GLU A 185 22.15 -2.35 -8.62
N GLN A 186 22.64 -1.18 -9.01
CA GLN A 186 22.51 0.03 -8.20
C GLN A 186 21.03 0.41 -7.98
N TYR A 187 20.18 0.32 -9.01
CA TYR A 187 18.75 0.61 -8.86
C TYR A 187 18.05 -0.43 -7.97
N TYR A 188 18.31 -1.72 -8.18
CA TYR A 188 17.79 -2.82 -7.38
C TYR A 188 18.23 -2.73 -5.91
N GLN A 189 19.50 -2.39 -5.65
CA GLN A 189 20.03 -2.15 -4.30
C GLN A 189 19.37 -0.94 -3.64
N ASN A 190 19.18 0.16 -4.36
CA ASN A 190 18.52 1.36 -3.85
C ASN A 190 17.06 1.06 -3.42
N LEU A 191 16.30 0.34 -4.25
CA LEU A 191 14.93 -0.08 -3.90
C LEU A 191 14.89 -1.13 -2.79
N THR A 192 15.87 -2.05 -2.75
CA THR A 192 16.04 -3.01 -1.65
C THR A 192 16.30 -2.31 -0.33
N ASN A 193 17.14 -1.26 -0.34
CA ASN A 193 17.42 -0.45 0.84
C ASN A 193 16.20 0.38 1.26
N LEU A 194 15.46 0.97 0.31
CA LEU A 194 14.20 1.65 0.61
C LEU A 194 13.20 0.69 1.27
N TYR A 195 12.91 -0.46 0.65
CA TYR A 195 12.03 -1.51 1.18
C TYR A 195 12.47 -2.01 2.58
N LYS A 196 13.78 -2.23 2.79
CA LYS A 196 14.31 -2.68 4.09
C LYS A 196 14.07 -1.66 5.21
N ASN A 197 14.14 -0.36 4.91
CA ASN A 197 13.97 0.75 5.87
C ASN A 197 12.51 1.27 5.98
N MET A 198 11.55 0.65 5.27
CA MET A 198 10.11 0.95 5.44
C MET A 198 9.65 0.74 6.89
N PRO A 199 8.71 1.55 7.43
CA PRO A 199 8.08 1.31 8.72
C PRO A 199 7.40 -0.08 8.80
N LYS A 200 7.89 -0.95 9.68
CA LYS A 200 7.39 -2.33 9.85
C LYS A 200 6.61 -2.50 11.15
N GLY A 201 5.38 -1.95 11.19
CA GLY A 201 4.48 -2.15 12.34
C GLY A 201 3.08 -1.57 12.15
N GLU A 202 3.01 -0.27 11.81
CA GLU A 202 1.81 0.56 12.04
C GLU A 202 0.96 0.82 10.78
N GLY A 203 1.39 0.33 9.61
CA GLY A 203 0.69 0.57 8.35
C GLY A 203 -0.61 -0.23 8.18
N SER A 204 -1.57 0.37 7.46
CA SER A 204 -2.86 -0.23 7.10
C SER A 204 -2.73 -1.56 6.34
N LYS A 205 -3.84 -2.30 6.19
CA LYS A 205 -3.89 -3.52 5.36
C LYS A 205 -3.39 -3.26 3.93
N GLU A 206 -3.71 -2.08 3.39
CA GLU A 206 -3.33 -1.63 2.05
C GLU A 206 -1.82 -1.34 1.95
N TYR A 207 -1.25 -0.67 2.96
CA TYR A 207 0.20 -0.47 3.08
C TYR A 207 0.96 -1.81 3.04
N LYS A 208 0.51 -2.81 3.81
CA LYS A 208 1.12 -4.15 3.85
C LYS A 208 1.02 -4.87 2.49
N ILE A 209 -0.11 -4.72 1.79
CA ILE A 209 -0.29 -5.25 0.43
C ILE A 209 0.65 -4.58 -0.58
N LEU A 210 0.84 -3.26 -0.51
CA LEU A 210 1.75 -2.53 -1.39
C LEU A 210 3.21 -2.94 -1.18
N LEU A 211 3.64 -3.10 0.07
CA LEU A 211 4.98 -3.62 0.38
C LEU A 211 5.21 -5.03 -0.19
N GLN A 212 4.23 -5.93 -0.03
CA GLN A 212 4.35 -7.28 -0.62
C GLN A 212 4.40 -7.23 -2.15
N LYS A 213 3.58 -6.40 -2.80
CA LYS A 213 3.62 -6.23 -4.26
C LYS A 213 4.95 -5.66 -4.74
N ALA A 214 5.50 -4.66 -4.05
CA ALA A 214 6.82 -4.12 -4.35
C ALA A 214 7.90 -5.21 -4.34
N ARG A 215 7.89 -6.06 -3.29
CA ARG A 215 8.81 -7.20 -3.17
C ARG A 215 8.62 -8.22 -4.29
N ASP A 216 7.37 -8.59 -4.61
CA ASP A 216 7.06 -9.53 -5.69
C ASP A 216 7.55 -8.99 -7.05
N PHE A 217 7.38 -7.69 -7.32
CA PHE A 217 7.87 -7.05 -8.55
C PHE A 217 9.40 -6.93 -8.59
N MET A 218 10.08 -6.71 -7.47
CA MET A 218 11.55 -6.78 -7.43
C MET A 218 12.05 -8.18 -7.72
N LYS A 219 11.40 -9.23 -7.20
CA LYS A 219 11.76 -10.61 -7.54
C LYS A 219 11.58 -10.88 -9.04
N LYS A 220 10.49 -10.39 -9.65
CA LYS A 220 10.31 -10.47 -11.12
C LYS A 220 11.41 -9.72 -11.87
N ALA A 221 11.73 -8.48 -11.47
CA ALA A 221 12.80 -7.69 -12.08
C ALA A 221 14.14 -8.44 -12.08
N ARG A 222 14.47 -9.12 -10.98
CA ARG A 222 15.69 -9.92 -10.87
C ARG A 222 15.70 -11.10 -11.85
N GLY A 223 14.59 -11.83 -11.96
CA GLY A 223 14.46 -12.95 -12.91
C GLY A 223 14.65 -12.49 -14.36
N PHE A 224 13.96 -11.43 -14.79
CA PHE A 224 14.12 -10.89 -16.14
C PHE A 224 15.55 -10.39 -16.41
N TYR A 225 16.25 -9.85 -15.40
CA TYR A 225 17.66 -9.46 -15.55
C TYR A 225 18.59 -10.67 -15.71
N GLU A 226 18.35 -11.74 -14.94
CA GLU A 226 19.08 -13.02 -15.05
C GLU A 226 18.79 -13.74 -16.38
N GLU A 227 17.62 -13.50 -16.99
CA GLU A 227 17.22 -13.93 -18.33
C GLU A 227 17.71 -12.99 -19.46
N ASN A 228 18.53 -11.98 -19.14
CA ASN A 228 19.01 -10.90 -20.04
C ASN A 228 17.93 -9.96 -20.64
N ASP A 229 16.66 -10.07 -20.25
CA ASP A 229 15.62 -9.10 -20.59
C ASP A 229 15.70 -7.84 -19.69
N THR A 230 16.72 -7.04 -19.96
CA THR A 230 16.99 -5.79 -19.25
C THR A 230 15.82 -4.80 -19.32
N LYS A 231 15.07 -4.78 -20.45
CA LYS A 231 13.93 -3.87 -20.65
C LYS A 231 12.79 -4.21 -19.69
N GLN A 232 12.41 -5.47 -19.58
CA GLN A 232 11.42 -5.92 -18.60
C GLN A 232 11.95 -5.73 -17.16
N ALA A 233 13.21 -6.04 -16.91
CA ALA A 233 13.83 -5.90 -15.59
C ALA A 233 13.72 -4.46 -15.04
N PHE A 234 14.11 -3.45 -15.83
CA PHE A 234 13.99 -2.04 -15.44
C PHE A 234 12.53 -1.60 -15.25
N MET A 235 11.63 -2.03 -16.12
CA MET A 235 10.21 -1.68 -16.01
C MET A 235 9.59 -2.27 -14.73
N TYR A 236 9.94 -3.50 -14.34
CA TYR A 236 9.50 -4.09 -13.07
C TYR A 236 10.09 -3.37 -11.83
N LEU A 237 11.31 -2.84 -11.91
CA LEU A 237 11.85 -1.96 -10.86
C LEU A 237 11.04 -0.66 -10.72
N GLN A 238 10.69 -0.01 -11.83
CA GLN A 238 9.84 1.19 -11.80
C GLN A 238 8.45 0.92 -11.19
N ILE A 239 7.85 -0.25 -11.48
CA ILE A 239 6.58 -0.66 -10.87
C ILE A 239 6.76 -0.87 -9.36
N SER A 240 7.83 -1.54 -8.92
CA SER A 240 8.12 -1.71 -7.49
C SER A 240 8.30 -0.37 -6.78
N GLU A 241 9.09 0.54 -7.36
CA GLU A 241 9.35 1.86 -6.81
C GLU A 241 8.06 2.65 -6.55
N ARG A 242 7.11 2.62 -7.50
CA ARG A 242 5.79 3.25 -7.33
C ARG A 242 5.02 2.65 -6.16
N MET A 243 5.07 1.33 -5.98
CA MET A 243 4.43 0.64 -4.84
C MET A 243 5.09 1.04 -3.51
N LEU A 244 6.42 1.21 -3.48
CA LEU A 244 7.16 1.70 -2.31
C LEU A 244 6.82 3.15 -1.98
N HIS A 245 6.84 4.06 -2.96
CA HIS A 245 6.40 5.45 -2.76
C HIS A 245 4.95 5.52 -2.26
N ARG A 246 4.05 4.72 -2.83
CA ARG A 246 2.65 4.71 -2.42
C ARG A 246 2.46 4.15 -0.99
N ALA A 247 3.27 3.18 -0.59
CA ALA A 247 3.32 2.74 0.81
C ALA A 247 3.77 3.89 1.73
N LEU A 248 4.80 4.65 1.35
CA LEU A 248 5.26 5.80 2.13
C LEU A 248 4.18 6.89 2.25
N ASP A 249 3.43 7.20 1.19
CA ASP A 249 2.28 8.12 1.24
C ASP A 249 1.24 7.67 2.26
N LEU A 250 0.87 6.38 2.28
CA LEU A 250 -0.08 5.83 3.25
C LEU A 250 0.46 5.82 4.69
N SER A 251 1.78 5.95 4.88
CA SER A 251 2.42 6.13 6.21
C SER A 251 2.57 7.61 6.63
N GLN A 252 2.19 8.55 5.76
CA GLN A 252 2.31 10.00 5.98
C GLN A 252 0.93 10.65 6.18
N ASP A 253 0.15 10.14 7.13
CA ASP A 253 -1.17 10.70 7.41
C ASP A 253 -1.09 12.03 8.21
N THR A 254 -0.93 13.13 7.48
CA THR A 254 -1.05 14.51 7.98
C THR A 254 -1.86 15.33 6.99
N ALA A 255 -2.78 16.18 7.46
CA ALA A 255 -3.70 16.91 6.59
C ALA A 255 -2.98 17.82 5.57
N LEU A 256 -1.93 18.53 6.00
CA LEU A 256 -1.05 19.32 5.12
C LEU A 256 -0.26 18.44 4.14
N GLY A 257 0.28 17.31 4.60
CA GLY A 257 0.97 16.35 3.75
C GLY A 257 0.08 15.78 2.65
N ARG A 258 -1.21 15.49 2.95
CA ARG A 258 -2.17 15.00 1.95
C ARG A 258 -2.34 15.95 0.76
N LYS A 259 -2.40 17.28 0.97
CA LYS A 259 -2.54 18.25 -0.12
C LYS A 259 -1.32 18.26 -1.04
N VAL A 260 -0.12 18.37 -0.47
CA VAL A 260 1.14 18.40 -1.24
C VAL A 260 1.35 17.08 -1.98
N ASN A 261 1.29 15.95 -1.25
CA ASN A 261 1.44 14.60 -1.80
C ASN A 261 0.42 14.30 -2.91
N LEU A 262 -0.80 14.85 -2.86
CA LEU A 262 -1.83 14.57 -3.86
C LEU A 262 -1.62 15.37 -5.15
N ARG A 263 -1.20 16.64 -5.08
CA ARG A 263 -0.76 17.40 -6.27
C ARG A 263 0.40 16.71 -6.97
N GLU A 264 1.40 16.30 -6.21
CA GLU A 264 2.60 15.61 -6.70
C GLU A 264 2.25 14.24 -7.31
N ASN A 265 1.35 13.46 -6.68
CA ASN A 265 0.85 12.21 -7.24
C ASN A 265 0.08 12.40 -8.56
N LEU A 266 -0.69 13.48 -8.72
CA LEU A 266 -1.38 13.79 -9.98
C LEU A 266 -0.38 14.13 -11.10
N ASN A 267 0.65 14.92 -10.80
CA ASN A 267 1.70 15.25 -11.77
C ASN A 267 2.52 14.00 -12.17
N SER A 268 2.86 13.14 -11.21
CA SER A 268 3.55 11.86 -11.47
C SER A 268 2.68 10.87 -12.25
N LEU A 269 1.35 10.90 -12.04
CA LEU A 269 0.40 10.12 -12.81
C LEU A 269 0.31 10.60 -14.27
N ARG A 270 0.30 11.92 -14.52
CA ARG A 270 0.31 12.47 -15.89
C ARG A 270 1.50 11.91 -16.68
N ARG A 271 2.73 12.17 -16.20
CA ARG A 271 3.98 11.67 -16.81
C ARG A 271 4.01 10.16 -17.04
N TYR A 272 3.30 9.38 -16.21
CA TYR A 272 3.20 7.93 -16.38
C TYR A 272 2.21 7.53 -17.48
N LEU A 273 1.08 8.23 -17.60
CA LEU A 273 0.12 8.00 -18.67
C LEU A 273 0.75 8.39 -20.01
N ASP A 274 1.43 9.55 -20.08
CA ASP A 274 2.22 9.98 -21.24
C ASP A 274 3.26 8.90 -21.65
N GLY A 275 3.95 8.29 -20.68
CA GLY A 275 4.89 7.19 -20.92
C GLY A 275 4.24 5.87 -21.38
N ILE A 276 3.00 5.58 -20.97
CA ILE A 276 2.22 4.45 -21.48
C ILE A 276 1.68 4.74 -22.88
N GLU A 277 1.35 6.00 -23.17
CA GLU A 277 0.91 6.48 -24.48
C GLU A 277 1.99 6.27 -25.53
N HIS A 278 3.24 6.68 -25.24
CA HIS A 278 4.38 6.38 -26.10
C HIS A 278 4.59 4.87 -26.30
N ALA A 279 4.49 4.05 -25.25
CA ALA A 279 4.60 2.59 -25.36
C ALA A 279 3.40 1.92 -26.08
N LEU A 280 2.30 2.66 -26.29
CA LEU A 280 1.12 2.22 -27.02
C LEU A 280 1.18 2.51 -28.51
N LEU A 281 1.79 3.64 -28.91
CA LEU A 281 2.05 3.97 -30.31
C LEU A 281 2.80 2.83 -31.04
N ASP A 282 3.71 2.15 -30.34
CA ASP A 282 4.46 0.99 -30.85
C ASP A 282 3.66 -0.33 -30.90
N ASN A 283 2.52 -0.46 -30.20
CA ASN A 283 1.84 -1.74 -29.94
C ASN A 283 0.37 -1.82 -30.43
N GLY A 284 -0.33 -0.69 -30.65
CA GLY A 284 -1.69 -0.65 -31.22
C GLY A 284 -2.78 -1.40 -30.44
N ASN A 285 -2.62 -1.60 -29.13
CA ASN A 285 -3.55 -2.41 -28.33
C ASN A 285 -4.79 -1.60 -27.90
N LYS A 286 -5.89 -1.74 -28.65
CA LYS A 286 -7.20 -1.09 -28.39
C LYS A 286 -7.77 -1.25 -26.98
N ASN A 287 -7.40 -2.29 -26.21
CA ASN A 287 -7.83 -2.43 -24.82
C ASN A 287 -6.99 -1.61 -23.83
N ALA A 288 -5.71 -1.41 -24.16
CA ALA A 288 -4.83 -0.52 -23.42
C ALA A 288 -5.15 0.95 -23.72
N GLU A 289 -5.36 1.31 -25.00
CA GLU A 289 -5.84 2.63 -25.44
C GLU A 289 -7.10 3.07 -24.66
N ARG A 290 -8.16 2.24 -24.67
CA ARG A 290 -9.41 2.52 -23.93
C ARG A 290 -9.22 2.65 -22.41
N LEU A 291 -8.18 2.07 -21.83
CA LEU A 291 -7.85 2.22 -20.41
C LEU A 291 -7.01 3.47 -20.15
N LEU A 292 -6.11 3.82 -21.06
CA LEU A 292 -5.34 5.05 -21.03
C LEU A 292 -6.26 6.26 -21.18
N GLU A 293 -7.15 6.27 -22.17
CA GLU A 293 -8.15 7.32 -22.40
C GLU A 293 -9.00 7.57 -21.15
N LYS A 294 -9.54 6.49 -20.55
CA LYS A 294 -10.28 6.59 -19.29
C LYS A 294 -9.41 7.09 -18.14
N ALA A 295 -8.16 6.64 -18.04
CA ALA A 295 -7.23 7.12 -17.03
C ALA A 295 -6.93 8.63 -17.17
N ASN A 296 -6.79 9.14 -18.41
CA ASN A 296 -6.65 10.56 -18.71
C ASN A 296 -7.93 11.36 -18.37
N GLN A 297 -9.12 10.83 -18.67
CA GLN A 297 -10.40 11.42 -18.24
C GLN A 297 -10.49 11.50 -16.70
N TYR A 298 -10.10 10.44 -15.98
CA TYR A 298 -10.05 10.43 -14.52
C TYR A 298 -8.98 11.38 -13.97
N LEU A 299 -7.83 11.55 -14.64
CA LEU A 299 -6.79 12.51 -14.27
C LEU A 299 -7.30 13.94 -14.31
N ASN A 300 -7.90 14.35 -15.43
CA ASN A 300 -8.50 15.68 -15.60
C ASN A 300 -9.67 15.91 -14.62
N SER A 301 -10.37 14.84 -14.23
CA SER A 301 -11.41 14.88 -13.20
C SER A 301 -10.82 15.01 -11.78
N ALA A 302 -9.69 14.36 -11.49
CA ALA A 302 -9.02 14.43 -10.20
C ALA A 302 -8.26 15.75 -9.97
N GLN A 303 -7.73 16.36 -11.03
CA GLN A 303 -7.13 17.69 -10.99
C GLN A 303 -8.18 18.76 -10.65
N ARG A 304 -9.36 18.72 -11.28
CA ARG A 304 -10.47 19.63 -10.94
C ARG A 304 -10.97 19.47 -9.51
N ASP A 305 -11.11 18.24 -9.00
CA ASP A 305 -11.44 18.00 -7.59
C ASP A 305 -10.37 18.59 -6.66
N PHE A 306 -9.09 18.41 -7.01
CA PHE A 306 -7.96 18.91 -6.24
C PHE A 306 -7.94 20.45 -6.17
N GLU A 307 -8.17 21.12 -7.30
CA GLU A 307 -8.25 22.58 -7.41
C GLU A 307 -9.41 23.14 -6.59
N LYS A 308 -10.56 22.46 -6.58
CA LYS A 308 -11.72 22.77 -5.74
C LYS A 308 -11.54 22.44 -4.25
N GLY A 309 -10.44 21.80 -3.87
CA GLY A 309 -10.14 21.43 -2.48
C GLY A 309 -10.77 20.10 -2.01
N ASP A 310 -11.47 19.36 -2.87
CA ASP A 310 -11.96 18.01 -2.56
C ASP A 310 -10.83 16.98 -2.71
N TYR A 311 -9.93 17.01 -1.74
CA TYR A 311 -8.78 16.11 -1.70
C TYR A 311 -9.19 14.64 -1.52
N GLN A 312 -10.39 14.34 -0.99
CA GLN A 312 -10.86 12.95 -0.86
C GLN A 312 -11.31 12.37 -2.19
N ALA A 313 -12.13 13.10 -2.97
CA ALA A 313 -12.55 12.66 -4.29
C ALA A 313 -11.36 12.57 -5.25
N ALA A 314 -10.48 13.59 -5.25
CA ALA A 314 -9.21 13.56 -5.99
C ALA A 314 -8.35 12.34 -5.60
N GLN A 315 -8.20 12.02 -4.30
CA GLN A 315 -7.43 10.85 -3.86
C GLN A 315 -8.06 9.52 -4.30
N LYS A 316 -9.40 9.39 -4.28
CA LYS A 316 -10.11 8.21 -4.79
C LYS A 316 -9.89 8.04 -6.30
N LYS A 317 -9.99 9.12 -7.09
CA LYS A 317 -9.74 9.11 -8.53
C LYS A 317 -8.28 8.78 -8.85
N THR A 318 -7.30 9.34 -8.12
CA THR A 318 -5.87 8.97 -8.17
C THR A 318 -5.65 7.46 -8.03
N MET A 319 -6.36 6.76 -7.12
CA MET A 319 -6.26 5.30 -7.00
C MET A 319 -6.86 4.55 -8.22
N LEU A 320 -7.92 5.07 -8.84
CA LEU A 320 -8.51 4.48 -10.04
C LEU A 320 -7.57 4.62 -11.24
N ILE A 321 -6.99 5.81 -11.44
CA ILE A 321 -5.99 6.08 -12.49
C ILE A 321 -4.81 5.11 -12.35
N GLN A 322 -4.24 4.95 -11.15
CA GLN A 322 -3.13 4.03 -10.90
C GLN A 322 -3.46 2.57 -11.29
N ARG A 323 -4.70 2.12 -11.03
CA ARG A 323 -5.16 0.77 -11.42
C ARG A 323 -5.35 0.64 -12.93
N MET A 324 -5.91 1.65 -13.59
CA MET A 324 -6.12 1.67 -15.03
C MET A 324 -4.79 1.73 -15.78
N ALA A 325 -3.88 2.62 -15.38
CA ALA A 325 -2.54 2.77 -15.94
C ALA A 325 -1.71 1.48 -15.80
N ALA A 326 -1.69 0.85 -14.61
CA ALA A 326 -1.02 -0.44 -14.42
C ALA A 326 -1.63 -1.57 -15.26
N LYS A 327 -2.93 -1.50 -15.58
CA LYS A 327 -3.60 -2.48 -16.45
C LYS A 327 -3.36 -2.19 -17.94
N ALA A 328 -3.30 -0.93 -18.35
CA ALA A 328 -2.92 -0.51 -19.70
C ALA A 328 -1.47 -0.93 -20.01
N LEU A 329 -0.53 -0.66 -19.10
CA LEU A 329 0.85 -1.14 -19.21
C LEU A 329 0.95 -2.68 -19.25
N ARG A 330 0.18 -3.40 -18.43
CA ARG A 330 0.10 -4.87 -18.58
C ARG A 330 -0.38 -5.27 -19.97
N TYR A 331 -1.33 -4.54 -20.58
CA TYR A 331 -1.81 -4.86 -21.92
C TYR A 331 -0.79 -4.58 -23.04
N THR A 332 0.16 -3.65 -22.86
CA THR A 332 1.32 -3.50 -23.77
C THR A 332 2.40 -4.58 -23.55
N MET A 333 2.35 -5.33 -22.44
CA MET A 333 3.17 -6.55 -22.21
C MET A 333 2.47 -7.82 -22.72
N ASP A 334 1.14 -7.89 -22.60
CA ASP A 334 0.27 -8.91 -23.20
C ASP A 334 0.33 -8.93 -24.75
N THR A 335 1.15 -8.11 -25.41
CA THR A 335 1.46 -8.18 -26.85
C THR A 335 2.87 -8.69 -27.15
N GLN A 336 3.86 -8.43 -26.30
CA GLN A 336 5.28 -8.72 -26.57
C GLN A 336 5.71 -10.15 -26.20
N LEU A 337 5.01 -10.81 -25.27
CA LEU A 337 5.27 -12.20 -24.92
C LEU A 337 4.72 -13.19 -25.98
N PRO A 338 5.36 -14.35 -26.21
CA PRO A 338 4.79 -15.42 -27.02
C PRO A 338 3.38 -15.80 -26.53
N PRO A 339 2.42 -16.12 -27.43
CA PRO A 339 1.03 -16.42 -27.06
C PRO A 339 0.91 -17.50 -25.97
N GLU A 340 1.77 -18.52 -26.00
CA GLU A 340 1.80 -19.59 -25.02
C GLU A 340 2.27 -19.14 -23.63
N THR A 341 3.32 -18.31 -23.57
CA THR A 341 3.85 -17.77 -22.31
C THR A 341 2.79 -16.92 -21.60
N ARG A 342 2.07 -16.08 -22.36
CA ARG A 342 0.93 -15.29 -21.85
C ARG A 342 -0.17 -16.17 -21.28
N LEU A 343 -0.47 -17.28 -21.96
CA LEU A 343 -1.51 -18.20 -21.53
C LEU A 343 -1.12 -18.94 -20.24
N LYS A 344 0.12 -19.43 -20.17
CA LYS A 344 0.72 -20.06 -18.98
C LYS A 344 0.74 -19.10 -17.78
N GLU A 345 1.21 -17.86 -17.96
CA GLU A 345 1.20 -16.86 -16.88
C GLU A 345 -0.22 -16.52 -16.40
N ARG A 346 -1.18 -16.33 -17.32
CA ARG A 346 -2.57 -16.03 -16.96
C ARG A 346 -3.29 -17.19 -16.27
N TYR A 347 -3.01 -18.43 -16.68
CA TYR A 347 -3.47 -19.63 -15.99
C TYR A 347 -2.91 -19.69 -14.56
N ALA A 348 -1.61 -19.45 -14.38
CA ALA A 348 -0.97 -19.43 -13.07
C ALA A 348 -1.49 -18.28 -12.16
N GLU A 349 -1.70 -17.07 -12.70
CA GLU A 349 -2.31 -15.95 -11.96
C GLU A 349 -3.75 -16.30 -11.52
N ALA A 350 -4.55 -16.89 -12.42
CA ALA A 350 -5.92 -17.32 -12.10
C ALA A 350 -5.94 -18.43 -11.03
N LYS A 351 -5.08 -19.45 -11.13
CA LYS A 351 -5.01 -20.54 -10.15
C LYS A 351 -4.55 -20.05 -8.77
N ARG A 352 -3.56 -19.13 -8.72
CA ARG A 352 -3.13 -18.48 -7.46
C ARG A 352 -4.23 -17.61 -6.85
N LEU A 353 -5.01 -16.90 -7.67
CA LEU A 353 -6.15 -16.10 -7.20
C LEU A 353 -7.29 -16.98 -6.67
N LEU A 354 -7.57 -18.10 -7.34
CA LEU A 354 -8.56 -19.09 -6.91
C LEU A 354 -8.19 -19.69 -5.55
N GLN A 355 -6.97 -20.21 -5.39
CA GLN A 355 -6.48 -20.76 -4.13
C GLN A 355 -6.57 -19.73 -2.98
N LEU A 356 -6.12 -18.49 -3.24
CA LEU A 356 -6.18 -17.40 -2.26
C LEU A 356 -7.63 -16.99 -1.90
N ARG A 357 -8.60 -17.22 -2.79
CA ARG A 357 -10.03 -17.01 -2.52
C ARG A 357 -10.64 -18.19 -1.76
N GLN A 358 -10.36 -19.43 -2.15
CA GLN A 358 -10.78 -20.63 -1.42
C GLN A 358 -10.30 -20.58 0.04
N GLN A 359 -9.05 -20.16 0.28
CA GLN A 359 -8.51 -19.93 1.63
C GLN A 359 -9.21 -18.81 2.42
N GLN A 360 -9.82 -17.83 1.75
CA GLN A 360 -10.52 -16.69 2.39
C GLN A 360 -12.02 -16.94 2.61
N ILE A 361 -12.60 -17.92 1.92
CA ILE A 361 -14.04 -18.26 1.99
C ILE A 361 -14.28 -19.51 2.85
N LYS A 362 -13.23 -20.19 3.34
CA LYS A 362 -13.36 -21.28 4.34
C LYS A 362 -14.10 -20.90 5.64
N ASP A 363 -14.21 -19.60 5.92
CA ASP A 363 -14.90 -19.05 7.10
C ASP A 363 -16.21 -18.28 6.73
N ASP A 364 -16.67 -18.30 5.46
CA ASP A 364 -17.88 -17.60 4.99
C ASP A 364 -18.93 -18.58 4.45
N ASP A 365 -20.04 -18.72 5.18
CA ASP A 365 -21.10 -19.72 4.98
C ASP A 365 -22.06 -19.40 3.81
N THR A 366 -21.52 -18.96 2.67
CA THR A 366 -22.31 -18.54 1.49
C THR A 366 -22.18 -19.50 0.31
N ASN A 367 -23.14 -20.43 0.20
CA ASN A 367 -23.25 -21.42 -0.89
C ASN A 367 -22.99 -20.84 -2.30
N ALA A 368 -23.48 -19.62 -2.59
CA ALA A 368 -23.30 -18.97 -3.88
C ALA A 368 -21.86 -18.52 -4.17
N SER A 369 -21.08 -18.12 -3.15
CA SER A 369 -19.69 -17.69 -3.34
C SER A 369 -18.77 -18.90 -3.53
N GLY A 370 -19.01 -19.98 -2.79
CA GLY A 370 -18.36 -21.28 -2.97
C GLY A 370 -18.63 -21.89 -4.35
N TYR A 371 -19.89 -21.89 -4.81
CA TYR A 371 -20.26 -22.39 -6.13
C TYR A 371 -19.52 -21.67 -7.27
N LEU A 372 -19.40 -20.33 -7.21
CA LEU A 372 -18.63 -19.59 -8.22
C LEU A 372 -17.12 -19.93 -8.19
N LEU A 373 -16.56 -20.28 -7.04
CA LEU A 373 -15.18 -20.77 -6.99
C LEU A 373 -15.04 -22.18 -7.57
N GLN A 374 -16.01 -23.08 -7.36
CA GLN A 374 -16.04 -24.39 -8.02
C GLN A 374 -16.14 -24.26 -9.54
N GLN A 375 -17.05 -23.41 -10.04
CA GLN A 375 -17.18 -23.12 -11.47
C GLN A 375 -15.90 -22.50 -12.07
N ALA A 376 -15.18 -21.67 -11.30
CA ALA A 376 -13.88 -21.16 -11.71
C ALA A 376 -12.80 -22.25 -11.79
N ASP A 377 -12.81 -23.23 -10.88
CA ASP A 377 -11.86 -24.35 -10.86
C ASP A 377 -12.07 -25.28 -12.07
N ILE A 378 -13.33 -25.66 -12.34
CA ILE A 378 -13.73 -26.44 -13.52
C ILE A 378 -13.26 -25.74 -14.80
N LEU A 379 -13.53 -24.44 -14.95
CA LEU A 379 -13.09 -23.67 -16.11
C LEU A 379 -11.56 -23.57 -16.24
N LEU A 380 -10.80 -23.65 -15.14
CA LEU A 380 -9.34 -23.71 -15.22
C LEU A 380 -8.84 -25.09 -15.66
N GLU A 381 -9.36 -26.19 -15.13
CA GLU A 381 -8.95 -27.53 -15.60
C GLU A 381 -9.40 -27.80 -17.05
N GLU A 382 -10.57 -27.28 -17.46
CA GLU A 382 -10.95 -27.23 -18.87
C GLU A 382 -10.02 -26.35 -19.73
N ALA A 383 -9.55 -25.20 -19.21
CA ALA A 383 -8.61 -24.35 -19.91
C ALA A 383 -7.25 -25.02 -20.10
N LYS A 384 -6.77 -25.73 -19.08
CA LYS A 384 -5.56 -26.56 -19.15
C LYS A 384 -5.73 -27.63 -20.22
N THR A 385 -6.83 -28.38 -20.20
CA THR A 385 -7.15 -29.41 -21.20
C THR A 385 -7.24 -28.85 -22.62
N ALA A 386 -7.78 -27.64 -22.79
CA ALA A 386 -7.80 -26.96 -24.09
C ALA A 386 -6.39 -26.50 -24.53
N TYR A 387 -5.54 -26.05 -23.61
CA TYR A 387 -4.15 -25.68 -23.90
C TYR A 387 -3.31 -26.89 -24.31
N ASP A 388 -3.40 -27.99 -23.56
CA ASP A 388 -2.67 -29.25 -23.82
C ASP A 388 -3.07 -29.85 -25.19
N LYS A 389 -4.26 -29.52 -25.70
CA LYS A 389 -4.78 -29.87 -27.05
C LYS A 389 -4.47 -28.83 -28.13
N GLY A 390 -3.58 -27.87 -27.87
CA GLY A 390 -3.21 -26.79 -28.81
C GLY A 390 -4.27 -25.70 -29.02
N LYS A 391 -5.43 -25.77 -28.34
CA LYS A 391 -6.55 -24.82 -28.51
C LYS A 391 -6.39 -23.57 -27.64
N GLY A 392 -5.28 -22.85 -27.81
CA GLY A 392 -4.92 -21.68 -26.99
C GLY A 392 -6.01 -20.61 -26.90
N GLY A 393 -6.77 -20.36 -27.97
CA GLY A 393 -7.89 -19.41 -27.97
C GLY A 393 -9.10 -19.85 -27.14
N GLU A 394 -9.38 -21.16 -27.05
CA GLU A 394 -10.44 -21.72 -26.21
C GLU A 394 -10.02 -21.65 -24.73
N ALA A 395 -8.79 -22.08 -24.44
CA ALA A 395 -8.17 -21.96 -23.12
C ALA A 395 -8.16 -20.51 -22.59
N TYR A 396 -7.86 -19.53 -23.46
CA TYR A 396 -7.91 -18.11 -23.08
C TYR A 396 -9.32 -17.67 -22.66
N LYS A 397 -10.36 -18.04 -23.42
CA LYS A 397 -11.76 -17.72 -23.08
C LYS A 397 -12.14 -18.31 -21.72
N LYS A 398 -11.77 -19.57 -21.48
CA LYS A 398 -12.04 -20.29 -20.22
C LYS A 398 -11.33 -19.64 -19.02
N ILE A 399 -10.05 -19.25 -19.15
CA ILE A 399 -9.32 -18.46 -18.14
C ILE A 399 -10.00 -17.11 -17.87
N GLN A 400 -10.50 -16.41 -18.90
CA GLN A 400 -11.24 -15.16 -18.70
C GLN A 400 -12.56 -15.37 -17.95
N MET A 401 -13.29 -16.46 -18.21
CA MET A 401 -14.51 -16.79 -17.49
C MET A 401 -14.24 -17.17 -16.03
N ALA A 402 -13.21 -18.00 -15.77
CA ALA A 402 -12.78 -18.33 -14.41
C ALA A 402 -12.42 -17.07 -13.62
N LEU A 403 -11.65 -16.15 -14.21
CA LEU A 403 -11.32 -14.86 -13.59
C LEU A 403 -12.54 -13.99 -13.31
N ARG A 404 -13.61 -14.05 -14.12
CA ARG A 404 -14.88 -13.36 -13.81
C ARG A 404 -15.53 -13.95 -12.57
N PHE A 405 -15.68 -15.28 -12.49
CA PHE A 405 -16.27 -15.94 -11.33
C PHE A 405 -15.46 -15.74 -10.04
N ILE A 406 -14.12 -15.77 -10.09
CA ILE A 406 -13.22 -15.45 -8.97
C ILE A 406 -13.41 -14.02 -8.44
N ASN A 407 -13.68 -13.06 -9.34
CA ASN A 407 -13.96 -11.67 -8.95
C ASN A 407 -15.40 -11.46 -8.46
N GLN A 408 -16.36 -12.21 -9.01
CA GLN A 408 -17.75 -12.16 -8.60
C GLN A 408 -17.98 -12.83 -7.23
N SER A 409 -17.33 -13.95 -6.93
CA SER A 409 -17.38 -14.58 -5.60
C SER A 409 -16.81 -13.66 -4.50
N LYS A 410 -15.73 -12.92 -4.80
CA LYS A 410 -15.23 -11.85 -3.92
C LYS A 410 -16.30 -10.80 -3.63
N PHE A 411 -17.00 -10.33 -4.66
CA PHE A 411 -18.05 -9.34 -4.52
C PHE A 411 -19.23 -9.87 -3.69
N LEU A 412 -19.66 -11.12 -3.91
CA LEU A 412 -20.69 -11.77 -3.09
C LEU A 412 -20.30 -11.81 -1.60
N ALA A 413 -19.08 -12.27 -1.29
CA ALA A 413 -18.59 -12.34 0.10
C ALA A 413 -18.44 -10.94 0.73
N GLU A 414 -17.95 -9.95 -0.01
CA GLU A 414 -17.86 -8.56 0.48
C GLU A 414 -19.23 -7.91 0.68
N VAL A 415 -20.26 -8.27 -0.10
CA VAL A 415 -21.63 -7.80 0.12
C VAL A 415 -22.25 -8.45 1.35
N HIS A 416 -22.19 -9.79 1.45
CA HIS A 416 -22.82 -10.52 2.56
C HIS A 416 -22.24 -10.12 3.93
N LYS A 417 -20.94 -9.82 3.99
CA LYS A 417 -20.27 -9.28 5.20
C LYS A 417 -20.59 -7.82 5.54
N ARG A 418 -21.25 -7.06 4.66
CA ARG A 418 -21.40 -5.59 4.79
C ARG A 418 -22.84 -5.08 4.76
N TYR A 419 -23.77 -5.86 4.22
CA TYR A 419 -25.11 -5.40 3.95
C TYR A 419 -26.14 -6.42 4.43
N GLN A 420 -26.90 -6.04 5.44
CA GLN A 420 -28.10 -6.77 5.84
C GLN A 420 -29.28 -6.42 4.93
N LYS A 421 -30.29 -7.30 4.86
CA LYS A 421 -31.48 -7.11 4.03
C LYS A 421 -32.18 -5.78 4.33
N ASP A 422 -32.26 -5.41 5.60
CA ASP A 422 -32.93 -4.18 6.06
C ASP A 422 -32.14 -2.90 5.72
N GLU A 423 -30.80 -2.97 5.71
CA GLU A 423 -29.96 -1.85 5.25
C GLU A 423 -30.13 -1.60 3.76
N LEU A 424 -30.23 -2.67 2.96
CA LEU A 424 -30.52 -2.55 1.52
C LEU A 424 -31.95 -2.08 1.26
N ARG A 425 -32.92 -2.45 2.11
CA ARG A 425 -34.29 -1.94 2.02
C ARG A 425 -34.34 -0.42 2.31
N LYS A 426 -33.67 0.05 3.36
CA LYS A 426 -33.48 1.48 3.64
C LYS A 426 -32.76 2.21 2.50
N HIS A 427 -31.77 1.57 1.87
CA HIS A 427 -31.09 2.16 0.72
C HIS A 427 -32.02 2.25 -0.52
N TYR A 428 -32.81 1.21 -0.79
CA TYR A 428 -33.87 1.25 -1.81
C TYR A 428 -34.86 2.38 -1.53
N GLU A 429 -35.37 2.51 -0.30
CA GLU A 429 -36.33 3.55 0.10
C GLU A 429 -35.76 4.97 -0.11
N ARG A 430 -34.49 5.19 0.28
CA ARG A 430 -33.79 6.45 0.04
C ARG A 430 -33.72 6.80 -1.46
N LEU A 431 -33.29 5.87 -2.30
CA LEU A 431 -33.20 6.10 -3.74
C LEU A 431 -34.58 6.22 -4.41
N ALA A 432 -35.59 5.52 -3.91
CA ALA A 432 -36.98 5.65 -4.34
C ALA A 432 -37.50 7.07 -4.10
N GLY A 433 -37.25 7.63 -2.91
CA GLY A 433 -37.57 9.02 -2.57
C GLY A 433 -36.82 10.01 -3.47
N THR A 434 -35.51 9.85 -3.66
CA THR A 434 -34.73 10.73 -4.55
C THR A 434 -35.23 10.71 -5.99
N LEU A 435 -35.61 9.54 -6.54
CA LEU A 435 -36.20 9.47 -7.88
C LEU A 435 -37.56 10.17 -7.97
N THR A 436 -38.39 10.10 -6.92
CA THR A 436 -39.68 10.82 -6.89
C THR A 436 -39.46 12.35 -6.87
N SER A 437 -38.56 12.86 -6.04
CA SER A 437 -38.23 14.30 -6.04
C SER A 437 -37.62 14.78 -7.36
N LEU A 438 -36.90 13.90 -8.08
CA LEU A 438 -36.37 14.18 -9.42
C LEU A 438 -37.44 14.13 -10.52
N GLU A 439 -38.55 13.40 -10.32
CA GLU A 439 -39.70 13.39 -11.23
C GLU A 439 -40.53 14.68 -11.10
N GLU A 440 -40.60 15.27 -9.91
CA GLU A 440 -41.24 16.56 -9.63
C GLU A 440 -40.50 17.75 -10.30
N HIS A 441 -39.23 17.58 -10.66
CA HIS A 441 -38.44 18.59 -11.35
C HIS A 441 -38.58 18.40 -12.88
N GLU A 442 -39.25 19.33 -13.55
CA GLU A 442 -39.66 19.28 -14.98
C GLU A 442 -38.54 19.34 -16.05
N ASN A 443 -37.37 18.75 -15.78
CA ASN A 443 -36.25 18.76 -16.70
C ASN A 443 -36.40 17.69 -17.81
N GLN A 444 -36.43 18.12 -19.08
CA GLN A 444 -36.56 17.22 -20.24
C GLN A 444 -35.46 16.13 -20.32
N LYS A 445 -34.24 16.39 -19.84
CA LYS A 445 -33.16 15.37 -19.82
C LYS A 445 -33.41 14.28 -18.76
N LEU A 446 -34.13 14.60 -17.69
CA LEU A 446 -34.53 13.63 -16.66
C LEU A 446 -35.63 12.70 -17.17
N LYS A 447 -36.63 13.25 -17.91
CA LYS A 447 -37.80 12.51 -18.42
C LYS A 447 -37.43 11.26 -19.26
N SER A 448 -36.28 11.23 -19.94
CA SER A 448 -35.82 10.05 -20.72
C SER A 448 -35.08 8.97 -19.90
N VAL A 449 -34.49 9.34 -18.76
CA VAL A 449 -33.64 8.43 -17.95
C VAL A 449 -34.40 7.84 -16.76
N LEU A 450 -35.33 8.60 -16.17
CA LEU A 450 -36.13 8.20 -15.02
C LEU A 450 -36.85 6.84 -15.20
N PRO A 451 -37.50 6.51 -16.35
CA PRO A 451 -38.13 5.21 -16.55
C PRO A 451 -37.15 4.03 -16.49
N VAL A 452 -35.90 4.24 -16.91
CA VAL A 452 -34.85 3.21 -16.83
C VAL A 452 -34.42 3.02 -15.37
N LEU A 453 -34.23 4.11 -14.63
CA LEU A 453 -33.86 4.06 -13.20
C LEU A 453 -34.97 3.39 -12.37
N ARG A 454 -36.26 3.71 -12.60
CA ARG A 454 -37.40 3.03 -11.98
C ARG A 454 -37.40 1.51 -12.26
N ARG A 455 -37.16 1.09 -13.51
CA ARG A 455 -37.04 -0.36 -13.85
C ARG A 455 -35.85 -1.04 -13.15
N LEU A 456 -34.72 -0.36 -12.99
CA LEU A 456 -33.58 -0.89 -12.23
C LEU A 456 -33.89 -0.95 -10.72
N LEU A 457 -34.64 0.03 -10.20
CA LEU A 457 -35.03 0.09 -8.79
C LEU A 457 -36.00 -1.04 -8.42
N GLU A 458 -36.99 -1.34 -9.26
CA GLU A 458 -37.87 -2.50 -9.05
C GLU A 458 -37.13 -3.83 -9.19
N LYS A 459 -36.13 -3.93 -10.08
CA LYS A 459 -35.22 -5.08 -10.10
C LYS A 459 -34.39 -5.18 -8.82
N ALA A 460 -33.95 -4.06 -8.25
CA ALA A 460 -33.27 -4.06 -6.95
C ALA A 460 -34.21 -4.60 -5.86
N LYS A 461 -35.43 -4.07 -5.77
CA LYS A 461 -36.47 -4.51 -4.81
C LYS A 461 -36.72 -6.01 -4.87
N ALA A 462 -37.02 -6.55 -6.04
CA ALA A 462 -37.26 -7.97 -6.24
C ALA A 462 -36.07 -8.84 -5.79
N ASN A 463 -34.83 -8.35 -5.99
CA ASN A 463 -33.63 -9.02 -5.50
C ASN A 463 -33.37 -8.85 -3.99
N ILE A 464 -33.83 -7.77 -3.35
CA ILE A 464 -33.83 -7.64 -1.88
C ILE A 464 -34.83 -8.64 -1.28
N ASP A 465 -36.06 -8.63 -1.78
CA ASP A 465 -37.15 -9.44 -1.26
C ASP A 465 -36.85 -10.94 -1.41
N SER A 466 -36.32 -11.38 -2.57
CA SER A 466 -35.86 -12.75 -2.81
C SER A 466 -34.52 -13.13 -2.15
N GLY A 467 -33.86 -12.23 -1.41
CA GLY A 467 -32.59 -12.52 -0.73
C GLY A 467 -31.34 -12.52 -1.61
N ASN A 468 -31.46 -12.16 -2.89
CA ASN A 468 -30.36 -11.97 -3.84
C ASN A 468 -29.60 -10.63 -3.60
N LEU A 469 -29.14 -10.41 -2.37
CA LEU A 469 -28.64 -9.13 -1.86
C LEU A 469 -27.52 -8.51 -2.72
N ALA A 470 -26.65 -9.33 -3.30
CA ALA A 470 -25.56 -8.83 -4.16
C ALA A 470 -26.04 -8.31 -5.52
N VAL A 471 -27.07 -8.90 -6.10
CA VAL A 471 -27.69 -8.40 -7.34
C VAL A 471 -28.43 -7.09 -7.03
N ALA A 472 -29.10 -7.01 -5.88
CA ALA A 472 -29.69 -5.77 -5.39
C ALA A 472 -28.64 -4.66 -5.21
N VAL A 473 -27.50 -4.92 -4.54
CA VAL A 473 -26.40 -3.94 -4.39
C VAL A 473 -25.91 -3.43 -5.74
N GLN A 474 -25.77 -4.30 -6.75
CA GLN A 474 -25.35 -3.86 -8.09
C GLN A 474 -26.37 -2.89 -8.71
N PHE A 475 -27.67 -3.20 -8.66
CA PHE A 475 -28.69 -2.29 -9.18
C PHE A 475 -28.74 -0.97 -8.40
N LEU A 476 -28.77 -1.00 -7.07
CA LEU A 476 -28.75 0.21 -6.23
C LEU A 476 -27.51 1.07 -6.52
N THR A 477 -26.34 0.46 -6.65
CA THR A 477 -25.08 1.17 -6.98
C THR A 477 -25.14 1.81 -8.37
N ILE A 478 -25.71 1.14 -9.38
CA ILE A 478 -25.89 1.71 -10.72
C ILE A 478 -26.83 2.92 -10.66
N ILE A 479 -27.94 2.82 -9.92
CA ILE A 479 -28.93 3.89 -9.77
C ILE A 479 -28.30 5.10 -9.05
N GLU A 480 -27.62 4.87 -7.92
CA GLU A 480 -26.94 5.89 -7.14
C GLU A 480 -25.92 6.66 -7.99
N ASN A 481 -25.07 5.97 -8.75
CA ASN A 481 -24.09 6.63 -9.65
C ASN A 481 -24.74 7.48 -10.74
N GLN A 482 -25.89 7.07 -11.29
CA GLN A 482 -26.57 7.84 -12.35
C GLN A 482 -27.37 9.02 -11.78
N ILE A 483 -27.94 8.90 -10.58
CA ILE A 483 -28.50 10.04 -9.84
C ILE A 483 -27.40 11.05 -9.54
N ASP A 484 -26.26 10.59 -9.03
CA ASP A 484 -25.06 11.41 -8.77
C ASP A 484 -24.54 12.12 -10.02
N PHE A 485 -24.63 11.48 -11.18
CA PHE A 485 -24.24 12.06 -12.47
C PHE A 485 -25.23 13.15 -12.90
N ILE A 486 -26.53 12.86 -12.87
CA ILE A 486 -27.59 13.80 -13.28
C ILE A 486 -27.58 15.05 -12.37
N LEU A 487 -27.48 14.88 -11.05
CA LEU A 487 -27.39 16.00 -10.11
C LEU A 487 -26.17 16.89 -10.37
N LYS A 488 -25.01 16.31 -10.73
CA LYS A 488 -23.78 17.08 -11.04
C LYS A 488 -23.82 17.81 -12.37
N ASP A 489 -24.68 17.39 -13.30
CA ASP A 489 -24.92 18.07 -14.57
C ASP A 489 -26.12 19.05 -14.52
N ALA A 490 -26.97 18.96 -13.49
CA ALA A 490 -28.04 19.93 -13.21
C ALA A 490 -27.58 21.15 -12.37
N ILE A 491 -26.39 21.08 -11.75
CA ILE A 491 -25.77 22.16 -10.95
C ILE A 491 -24.75 22.96 -11.81
N LYS A 492 -24.83 22.86 -13.14
CA LYS A 492 -24.06 23.65 -14.11
C LYS A 492 -25.00 24.35 -15.08
#